data_AF-A0A8X8IAM1-F1
#
_entry.id   AF-A0A8X8IAM1-F1
#
_cell.length_a   1.000
_cell.length_b   1.000
_cell.length_c   1.000
_cell.angle_alpha   90.00
_cell.angle_beta   90.00
_cell.angle_gamma   90.00
#
_symmetry.space_group_name_H-M   'P 1'
#
loop_
_entity.id
_entity.type
_entity.pdbx_description
1 polymer ?
#
loop_
_entity_poly.entity_id
_entity_poly.type
_entity_poly.pdbx_seq_one_letter_code
_entity_poly.pdbx_strand_id
1 'polypeptide(L)' 'MSADFYLYRLELTVNGQPVEVVVAARSHEQAFAIAEVEVEKSCLQLPQIEEMAIVEKKRIGRGSGFVVTGRL' A
#
# COMPACT_ATOMS: atom_id res chain seq x y z
N MET A 1 -22.79 9.39 -8.24
CA MET A 1 -21.83 9.72 -7.17
C MET A 1 -20.46 9.24 -7.62
N SER A 2 -19.49 10.13 -7.79
CA SER A 2 -18.09 9.72 -8.03
C SER A 2 -17.56 9.11 -6.74
N ALA A 3 -17.13 7.84 -6.77
CA ALA A 3 -16.44 7.26 -5.63
C ALA A 3 -15.06 7.90 -5.51
N ASP A 4 -14.77 8.52 -4.37
CA ASP A 4 -13.45 9.10 -4.12
C ASP A 4 -12.44 7.97 -3.91
N PHE A 5 -11.41 7.94 -4.78
CA PHE A 5 -10.26 7.08 -4.62
C PHE A 5 -9.09 7.86 -4.05
N TYR A 6 -8.27 7.15 -3.28
CA TYR A 6 -7.06 7.64 -2.68
C TYR A 6 -5.92 6.69 -3.03
N LEU A 7 -4.73 7.24 -3.22
CA LEU A 7 -3.49 6.50 -3.16
C LEU A 7 -3.08 6.37 -1.69
N TYR A 8 -2.71 5.18 -1.28
CA TYR A 8 -2.12 4.89 0.02
C TYR A 8 -0.71 4.38 -0.18
N ARG A 9 0.24 4.89 0.60
CA ARG A 9 1.54 4.24 0.79
C ARG A 9 1.52 3.57 2.15
N LEU A 10 1.80 2.28 2.14
CA LEU A 10 1.90 1.45 3.33
C LEU A 10 3.35 1.00 3.50
N GLU A 11 3.83 1.06 4.74
CA GLU A 11 5.06 0.43 5.17
C GLU A 11 4.72 -0.85 5.91
N LEU A 12 5.34 -1.95 5.51
CA LEU A 12 5.12 -3.29 6.04
C LEU A 12 6.44 -3.86 6.53
N THR A 13 6.38 -4.65 7.60
CA THR A 13 7.47 -5.56 7.96
C THR A 13 7.07 -6.96 7.54
N VAL A 14 7.76 -7.52 6.55
CA VAL A 14 7.49 -8.83 5.96
C VAL A 14 8.72 -9.72 6.11
N ASN A 15 8.59 -10.85 6.82
CA ASN A 15 9.71 -11.75 7.14
C ASN A 15 10.93 -10.98 7.71
N GLY A 16 10.68 -10.05 8.64
CA GLY A 16 11.69 -9.18 9.23
C GLY A 16 12.33 -8.14 8.29
N GLN A 17 11.81 -7.94 7.07
CA GLN A 17 12.32 -6.95 6.11
C GLN A 17 11.28 -5.84 5.83
N PRO A 18 11.71 -4.57 5.69
CA PRO A 18 10.81 -3.49 5.34
C PRO A 18 10.39 -3.59 3.87
N VAL A 19 9.09 -3.44 3.61
CA VAL A 19 8.47 -3.44 2.28
C VAL A 19 7.55 -2.23 2.17
N GLU A 20 7.63 -1.49 1.07
CA GLU A 20 6.67 -0.44 0.77
C GLU A 20 5.66 -0.93 -0.28
N VAL A 21 4.38 -0.68 -0.04
CA VAL A 21 3.29 -1.00 -0.97
C VAL A 21 2.46 0.25 -1.24
N VAL A 22 2.21 0.53 -2.52
CA VAL A 22 1.38 1.66 -2.94
C VAL A 22 0.10 1.12 -3.58
N VAL A 23 -1.06 1.49 -3.03
CA VAL A 23 -2.37 0.99 -3.49
C VAL A 23 -3.36 2.12 -3.74
N ALA A 24 -4.26 1.91 -4.71
CA ALA A 24 -5.42 2.78 -4.91
C ALA A 24 -6.66 2.17 -4.25
N ALA A 25 -7.23 2.86 -3.25
CA ALA A 25 -8.36 2.35 -2.49
C ALA A 25 -9.34 3.46 -2.08
N ARG A 26 -10.56 3.08 -1.71
CA ARG A 26 -11.63 3.99 -1.27
C ARG A 26 -11.63 4.21 0.24
N SER A 27 -11.08 3.26 1.01
CA SER A 27 -11.00 3.31 2.47
C SER A 27 -9.67 2.75 2.96
N HIS A 28 -9.40 2.89 4.27
CA HIS A 28 -8.19 2.35 4.88
C HIS A 28 -8.25 0.82 4.91
N GLU A 29 -9.41 0.25 5.24
CA GLU A 29 -9.64 -1.20 5.31
C GLU A 29 -9.40 -1.85 3.94
N GLN A 30 -9.88 -1.21 2.87
CA GLN A 30 -9.61 -1.67 1.52
C GLN A 30 -8.12 -1.56 1.17
N ALA A 31 -7.42 -0.52 1.65
CA ALA A 31 -5.99 -0.36 1.41
C ALA A 31 -5.17 -1.48 2.07
N PHE A 32 -5.46 -1.80 3.34
CA PHE A 32 -4.82 -2.91 4.06
C PHE A 32 -5.06 -4.25 3.35
N ALA A 33 -6.32 -4.55 3.00
CA ALA A 33 -6.67 -5.82 2.34
C ALA A 33 -6.01 -5.97 0.97
N ILE A 34 -5.92 -4.89 0.17
CA ILE A 34 -5.22 -4.94 -1.12
C ILE A 34 -3.71 -5.12 -0.89
N ALA A 35 -3.12 -4.39 0.05
CA ALA A 35 -1.68 -4.48 0.32
C ALA A 35 -1.25 -5.88 0.77
N GLU A 36 -2.02 -6.54 1.64
CA GLU A 36 -1.80 -7.93 2.04
C GLU A 36 -1.79 -8.88 0.84
N VAL A 37 -2.82 -8.81 -0.01
CA VAL A 37 -2.94 -9.63 -1.22
C VAL A 37 -1.77 -9.39 -2.19
N GLU A 38 -1.35 -8.14 -2.37
CA GLU A 38 -0.22 -7.83 -3.27
C GLU A 38 1.12 -8.33 -2.71
N VAL A 39 1.31 -8.30 -1.38
CA VAL A 39 2.49 -8.92 -0.75
C VAL A 39 2.48 -10.43 -0.92
N GLU A 40 1.35 -11.09 -0.65
CA GLU A 40 1.21 -12.54 -0.85
C GLU A 40 1.55 -12.96 -2.28
N LYS A 41 1.03 -12.24 -3.29
CA LYS A 41 1.32 -12.54 -4.71
C LYS A 41 2.78 -12.31 -5.09
N SER A 42 3.48 -11.43 -4.39
CA SER A 42 4.88 -11.10 -4.68
C SER A 42 5.87 -12.19 -4.21
N CYS A 43 5.41 -13.12 -3.36
CA CYS A 43 6.25 -14.12 -2.72
C CYS A 43 5.95 -15.54 -3.21
N LEU A 44 6.99 -16.37 -3.33
CA LEU A 44 6.85 -17.79 -3.70
C LEU A 44 6.35 -18.65 -2.53
N GLN A 45 6.58 -18.20 -1.30
CA GLN A 45 6.13 -18.83 -0.06
C GLN A 45 5.19 -17.86 0.65
N LEU A 46 4.33 -18.38 1.52
CA LEU A 46 3.43 -17.56 2.31
C LEU A 46 4.24 -16.57 3.18
N PRO A 47 4.11 -15.26 2.98
CA PRO A 47 4.85 -14.27 3.75
C PRO A 47 4.27 -14.13 5.16
N GLN A 48 5.14 -13.91 6.14
CA GLN A 48 4.72 -13.46 7.47
C GLN A 48 4.71 -11.94 7.50
N ILE A 49 3.51 -11.35 7.56
CA ILE A 49 3.33 -9.91 7.75
C ILE A 49 3.30 -9.66 9.26
N GLU A 50 4.30 -8.95 9.77
CA GLU A 50 4.47 -8.66 11.20
C GLU A 50 3.82 -7.33 11.59
N GLU A 51 3.98 -6.32 10.74
CA GLU A 51 3.43 -4.98 10.94
C GLU A 51 3.00 -4.40 9.59
N MET A 52 1.94 -3.59 9.60
CA MET A 52 1.49 -2.83 8.43
C MET A 52 0.91 -1.50 8.91
N ALA A 53 1.41 -0.40 8.35
CA ALA A 53 0.96 0.95 8.69
C ALA A 53 0.78 1.79 7.42
N ILE A 54 -0.29 2.60 7.40
CA ILE A 54 -0.46 3.64 6.39
C ILE A 54 0.43 4.82 6.78
N VAL A 55 1.38 5.16 5.93
CA VAL A 55 2.28 6.30 6.13
C VAL A 55 1.91 7.50 5.28
N GLU A 56 1.14 7.29 4.20
CA GLU A 56 0.62 8.37 3.37
C GLU A 56 -0.76 8.04 2.79
N LYS A 57 -1.62 9.06 2.70
CA LYS A 57 -2.89 9.02 1.97
C LYS A 57 -3.02 10.27 1.13
N LYS A 58 -3.22 10.10 -0.18
CA LYS A 58 -3.38 11.20 -1.14
C LYS A 58 -4.62 10.98 -1.98
N ARG A 59 -5.52 11.96 -2.06
CA ARG A 59 -6.67 11.89 -2.98
C ARG A 59 -6.17 11.83 -4.42
N ILE A 60 -6.72 10.92 -5.24
CA ILE A 60 -6.35 10.79 -6.65
C ILE A 60 -7.50 11.13 -7.59
N GLY A 61 -7.14 11.65 -8.77
CA GLY A 61 -8.02 11.97 -9.88
C GLY A 61 -7.28 11.84 -11.22
N ARG A 62 -7.87 12.33 -12.30
CA ARG A 62 -7.22 12.29 -13.63
C ARG A 62 -5.92 13.11 -13.59
N GLY A 63 -4.81 12.52 -14.04
CA GLY A 63 -3.50 13.17 -14.07
C GLY A 63 -2.77 13.25 -12.73
N SER A 64 -3.18 12.48 -11.71
CA SER A 64 -2.45 12.43 -10.44
C SER A 64 -1.11 11.70 -10.58
N GLY A 65 -0.08 12.26 -9.93
CA GLY A 65 1.23 11.65 -9.75
C GLY A 65 1.57 11.47 -8.26
N PHE A 66 2.55 10.61 -7.99
CA PHE A 66 2.99 10.26 -6.65
C PHE A 66 4.51 10.07 -6.65
N VAL A 67 5.16 10.47 -5.55
CA VAL A 67 6.59 10.29 -5.37
C VAL A 67 6.79 9.19 -4.34
N VAL A 68 7.54 8.15 -4.70
CA VAL A 68 8.04 7.15 -3.76
C VAL A 68 9.47 7.55 -3.43
N THR A 69 9.69 8.08 -2.22
CA THR A 69 11.04 8.44 -1.77
C THR A 69 11.70 7.21 -1.14
N GLY A 70 12.39 6.41 -1.94
CA GLY A 70 13.51 5.62 -1.41
C GLY A 70 14.61 6.60 -1.00
N ARG A 71 15.26 6.41 0.16
CA ARG A 71 16.33 7.30 0.68
C ARG A 71 17.15 7.93 -0.46
N LEU A 72 17.02 9.25 -0.65
CA LEU A 72 17.89 10.04 -1.53
C LEU A 72 19.32 10.05 -0.98
#